data_AF-A0A7K3X2D3-F1
#
_entry.id   AF-A0A7K3X2D3-F1
#
_cell.length_a   1.000
_cell.length_b   1.000
_cell.length_c   1.000
_cell.angle_alpha   90.00
_cell.angle_beta   90.00
_cell.angle_gamma   90.00
#
_symmetry.space_group_name_H-M   'P 1'
#
loop_
_entity.id
_entity.type
_entity.pdbx_description
1 polymer ?
#
loop_
_entity_poly.entity_id
_entity_poly.type
_entity_poly.pdbx_seq_one_letter_code
_entity_poly.pdbx_strand_id
1 'polypeptide(L)'
;MPRGSTLLRLALVAVLLGLAAAVLSTPADCPPPGTGRAGPTATAAGPATPGPGRSGGALPLPSGSVGVPVRLAEPAALAVLRPGARVDLLVVPAGAAAGKATLLAPRALVLDVVGAAGAVDGSSALYLALRPEQAQRTVGVPADSRFAVVVRG
;
A
#
# COMPACT_ATOMS: atom_id res chain seq x y z
N MET A 1 -33.61 -33.55 -15.70
CA MET A 1 -34.11 -32.84 -14.49
C MET A 1 -32.94 -32.15 -13.77
N PRO A 2 -32.63 -30.88 -14.09
CA PRO A 2 -31.45 -30.15 -13.60
C PRO A 2 -31.70 -29.50 -12.23
N ARG A 3 -32.20 -30.26 -11.24
CA ARG A 3 -32.62 -29.71 -9.93
C ARG A 3 -31.54 -29.82 -8.84
N GLY A 4 -30.62 -30.77 -8.94
CA GLY A 4 -29.62 -31.02 -7.89
C GLY A 4 -28.53 -29.94 -7.80
N SER A 5 -28.03 -29.48 -8.95
CA SER A 5 -26.93 -28.51 -8.99
C SER A 5 -27.35 -27.10 -8.54
N THR A 6 -28.60 -26.70 -8.82
CA THR A 6 -29.14 -25.41 -8.39
C THR A 6 -29.34 -25.35 -6.88
N LEU A 7 -29.83 -26.43 -6.27
CA LEU A 7 -30.00 -26.51 -4.81
C LEU A 7 -28.65 -26.48 -4.09
N LEU A 8 -27.64 -27.19 -4.60
CA LEU A 8 -26.29 -27.16 -4.04
C LEU A 8 -25.68 -25.75 -4.10
N ARG A 9 -25.84 -25.04 -5.23
CA ARG A 9 -25.37 -23.67 -5.39
C ARG A 9 -26.06 -22.72 -4.42
N LEU A 10 -27.38 -22.84 -4.24
CA LEU A 10 -28.13 -22.00 -3.31
C LEU A 10 -27.72 -22.25 -1.86
N ALA A 11 -27.52 -23.52 -1.47
CA ALA A 11 -27.03 -23.87 -0.13
C ALA A 11 -25.63 -23.29 0.12
N LEU A 12 -24.72 -23.40 -0.85
CA LEU A 12 -23.36 -22.89 -0.74
C LEU A 12 -23.34 -21.36 -0.64
N VAL A 13 -24.16 -20.67 -1.44
CA VAL A 13 -24.30 -19.20 -1.37
C VAL A 13 -24.87 -18.76 -0.02
N ALA A 14 -25.88 -19.47 0.51
CA ALA A 14 -26.46 -19.16 1.82
C ALA A 14 -25.43 -19.33 2.96
N VAL A 15 -24.61 -20.38 2.92
CA VAL A 15 -23.53 -20.61 3.90
C VAL A 15 -22.49 -19.50 3.81
N LEU A 16 -22.07 -19.12 2.60
CA LEU A 16 -21.10 -18.04 2.38
C LEU A 16 -21.62 -16.69 2.89
N LEU A 17 -22.89 -16.38 2.64
CA LEU A 17 -23.53 -15.15 3.14
C LEU A 17 -23.66 -15.16 4.66
N GLY A 18 -23.99 -16.30 5.27
CA GLY A 18 -24.03 -16.43 6.74
C GLY A 18 -22.68 -16.21 7.39
N LEU A 19 -21.61 -16.77 6.82
CA LEU A 19 -20.23 -16.55 7.29
C LEU A 19 -19.80 -15.09 7.13
N ALA A 20 -20.11 -14.45 6.00
CA ALA A 20 -19.80 -13.04 5.79
C ALA A 20 -20.52 -12.14 6.80
N ALA A 21 -21.81 -12.38 7.05
CA ALA A 21 -22.58 -11.64 8.05
C ALA A 21 -22.00 -11.83 9.47
N ALA A 22 -21.61 -13.05 9.84
CA ALA A 22 -21.01 -13.33 11.14
C ALA A 22 -19.70 -12.55 11.37
N VAL A 23 -18.84 -12.44 10.33
CA VAL A 23 -17.60 -11.65 10.40
C VAL A 23 -17.90 -10.15 10.54
N LEU A 24 -18.89 -9.63 9.80
CA LEU A 24 -19.30 -8.23 9.88
C LEU A 24 -19.97 -7.88 11.22
N SER A 25 -20.67 -8.82 11.83
CA SER A 25 -21.44 -8.61 13.06
C SER A 25 -20.63 -8.79 14.35
N THR A 26 -19.30 -8.94 14.28
CA THR A 26 -18.45 -9.01 15.49
C THR A 26 -18.61 -7.72 16.30
N PRO A 27 -19.29 -7.71 17.47
CA PRO A 27 -19.49 -6.50 18.24
C PRO A 27 -18.15 -6.10 18.86
N ALA A 28 -17.74 -4.86 18.66
CA ALA A 28 -16.63 -4.27 19.39
C ALA A 28 -17.07 -3.97 20.83
N ASP A 29 -17.11 -5.00 21.68
CA ASP A 29 -17.21 -4.81 23.12
C ASP A 29 -15.87 -4.31 23.67
N CYS A 30 -15.90 -3.03 24.03
CA CYS A 30 -14.84 -2.23 24.62
C CYS A 30 -14.71 -2.55 26.12
N PRO A 31 -13.54 -2.30 26.73
CA PRO A 31 -13.55 -1.68 28.05
C PRO A 31 -12.74 -0.36 28.05
N PRO A 32 -13.24 0.72 28.68
CA PRO A 32 -12.50 1.96 28.81
C PRO A 32 -11.59 1.94 30.05
N PRO A 33 -10.39 2.56 29.98
CA PRO A 33 -9.74 3.05 31.17
C PRO A 33 -9.67 4.58 31.19
N GLY A 34 -10.28 5.15 32.24
CA GLY A 34 -9.66 6.19 33.06
C GLY A 34 -9.81 7.64 32.61
N THR A 35 -10.79 8.33 33.20
CA THR A 35 -10.78 9.79 33.39
C THR A 35 -9.59 10.22 34.25
N GLY A 36 -8.73 11.08 33.70
CA GLY A 36 -7.53 11.57 34.39
C GLY A 36 -7.08 12.97 33.95
N ARG A 37 -7.78 13.99 34.45
CA ARG A 37 -7.32 15.32 34.92
C ARG A 37 -6.59 16.29 33.95
N ALA A 38 -7.11 17.52 33.95
CA ALA A 38 -6.70 18.70 33.18
C ALA A 38 -5.31 19.28 33.53
N GLY A 39 -4.69 19.93 32.53
CA GLY A 39 -3.58 20.88 32.64
C GLY A 39 -3.27 21.53 31.26
N PRO A 40 -2.98 22.84 31.14
CA PRO A 40 -3.25 23.61 29.92
C PRO A 40 -2.03 23.85 29.01
N THR A 41 -2.36 24.13 27.73
CA THR A 41 -1.61 24.88 26.69
C THR A 41 -0.19 24.46 26.34
N ALA A 42 -0.02 23.94 25.11
CA ALA A 42 1.07 24.34 24.22
C ALA A 42 0.71 24.01 22.76
N THR A 43 0.65 25.06 21.93
CA THR A 43 0.61 24.99 20.47
C THR A 43 1.84 24.30 19.93
N ALA A 44 1.65 23.20 19.19
CA ALA A 44 2.59 22.72 18.18
C ALA A 44 1.82 21.88 17.16
N ALA A 45 1.78 22.33 15.91
CA ALA A 45 1.28 21.54 14.79
C ALA A 45 2.17 20.30 14.64
N GLY A 46 1.69 19.15 15.13
CA GLY A 46 2.38 17.87 15.09
C GLY A 46 2.22 17.16 13.74
N PRO A 47 3.21 16.33 13.34
CA PRO A 47 3.14 15.55 12.11
C PRO A 47 1.99 14.53 12.17
N ALA A 48 1.37 14.27 11.02
CA ALA A 48 0.25 13.35 10.88
C ALA A 48 0.53 12.01 11.57
N THR A 49 -0.27 11.68 12.58
CA THR A 49 -0.26 10.40 13.29
C THR A 49 -0.49 9.26 12.28
N PRO A 50 0.38 8.25 12.19
CA PRO A 50 0.08 7.05 11.41
C PRO A 50 -1.12 6.35 12.04
N GLY A 51 -2.14 6.05 11.23
CA GLY A 51 -3.33 5.35 11.68
C GLY A 51 -2.99 4.01 12.36
N PRO A 52 -3.80 3.56 13.34
CA PRO A 52 -3.53 2.33 14.07
C PRO A 52 -3.76 1.15 13.12
N GLY A 53 -2.69 0.55 12.60
CA GLY A 53 -2.83 -0.62 11.73
C GLY A 53 -1.60 -1.16 11.00
N ARG A 54 -0.42 -0.52 11.06
CA ARG A 54 0.79 -1.05 10.37
C ARG A 54 2.03 -1.04 11.26
N SER A 55 2.05 -1.92 12.25
CA SER A 55 3.17 -2.01 13.21
C SER A 55 4.16 -3.14 12.90
N GLY A 56 4.17 -3.72 11.69
CA GLY A 56 4.96 -4.92 11.39
C GLY A 56 6.11 -4.78 10.40
N GLY A 57 6.11 -3.79 9.50
CA GLY A 57 7.03 -3.80 8.35
C GLY A 57 7.45 -2.47 7.75
N ALA A 58 6.85 -1.34 8.14
CA ALA A 58 7.24 -0.04 7.60
C ALA A 58 8.55 0.45 8.23
N LEU A 59 9.53 0.83 7.41
CA LEU A 59 10.76 1.45 7.86
C LEU A 59 10.58 2.96 8.09
N PRO A 60 11.33 3.54 9.04
CA PRO A 60 11.33 4.99 9.23
C PRO A 60 11.86 5.70 7.99
N LEU A 61 11.29 6.87 7.70
CA LEU A 61 11.76 7.73 6.61
C LEU A 61 13.14 8.30 6.97
N PRO A 62 14.19 8.07 6.14
CA PRO A 62 15.50 8.67 6.38
C PRO A 62 15.44 10.20 6.33
N SER A 63 16.24 10.85 7.17
CA SER A 63 16.40 12.31 7.17
C SER A 63 16.78 12.83 5.78
N GLY A 64 16.13 13.91 5.34
CA GLY A 64 16.36 14.50 4.01
C GLY A 64 15.76 13.71 2.85
N SER A 65 14.99 12.65 3.12
CA SER A 65 14.23 11.92 2.10
C SER A 65 12.74 12.27 2.15
N VAL A 66 12.03 12.03 1.06
CA VAL A 66 10.57 12.17 0.92
C VAL A 66 9.98 10.79 0.66
N GLY A 67 8.97 10.40 1.45
CA GLY A 67 8.23 9.16 1.25
C GLY A 67 7.22 9.32 0.11
N VAL A 68 7.35 8.50 -0.95
CA VAL A 68 6.49 8.59 -2.14
C VAL A 68 5.78 7.26 -2.39
N PRO A 69 4.43 7.23 -2.43
CA PRO A 69 3.70 6.05 -2.88
C PRO A 69 3.76 5.92 -4.40
N VAL A 70 4.16 4.75 -4.89
CA VAL A 70 4.26 4.45 -6.32
C VAL A 70 3.39 3.24 -6.63
N ARG A 71 2.49 3.38 -7.60
CA ARG A 71 1.72 2.27 -8.15
C ARG A 71 2.52 1.65 -9.29
N LEU A 72 2.90 0.39 -9.12
CA LEU A 72 3.59 -0.34 -10.16
C LEU A 72 2.60 -0.78 -11.23
N ALA A 73 3.05 -0.75 -12.48
CA ALA A 73 2.26 -1.32 -13.57
C ALA A 73 2.18 -2.86 -13.48
N GLU A 74 3.22 -3.48 -12.92
CA GLU A 74 3.26 -4.91 -12.66
C GLU A 74 3.09 -5.17 -11.15
N PRO A 75 1.89 -5.53 -10.67
CA PRO A 75 1.63 -5.74 -9.25
C PRO A 75 2.33 -6.99 -8.70
N ALA A 76 2.63 -8.00 -9.52
CA ALA A 76 3.34 -9.20 -9.08
C ALA A 76 4.76 -8.91 -8.56
N ALA A 77 5.38 -7.80 -9.03
CA ALA A 77 6.68 -7.36 -8.55
C ALA A 77 6.68 -7.00 -7.06
N LEU A 78 5.54 -6.65 -6.47
CA LEU A 78 5.45 -6.36 -5.03
C LEU A 78 5.67 -7.60 -4.17
N ALA A 79 5.41 -8.81 -4.69
CA ALA A 79 5.57 -10.06 -3.95
C ALA A 79 7.05 -10.38 -3.63
N VAL A 80 7.98 -9.88 -4.43
CA VAL A 80 9.43 -10.09 -4.24
C VAL A 80 10.11 -8.97 -3.47
N LEU A 81 9.42 -7.83 -3.29
CA LEU A 81 9.98 -6.68 -2.61
C LEU A 81 9.81 -6.78 -1.10
N ARG A 82 10.83 -6.32 -0.39
CA ARG A 82 10.84 -6.26 1.08
C ARG A 82 11.18 -4.85 1.50
N PRO A 83 10.57 -4.32 2.58
CA PRO A 83 11.07 -3.14 3.27
C PRO A 83 12.57 -3.30 3.55
N GLY A 84 13.36 -2.28 3.22
CA GLY A 84 14.82 -2.29 3.33
C GLY A 84 15.55 -2.59 2.02
N ALA A 85 14.86 -3.15 1.03
CA ALA A 85 15.43 -3.37 -0.29
C ALA A 85 15.76 -2.04 -1.00
N ARG A 86 16.72 -2.11 -1.92
CA ARG A 86 17.13 -1.00 -2.77
C ARG A 86 16.74 -1.32 -4.21
N VAL A 87 16.00 -0.40 -4.84
CA VAL A 87 15.47 -0.60 -6.20
C VAL A 87 15.77 0.59 -7.08
N ASP A 88 15.90 0.35 -8.37
CA ASP A 88 15.90 1.41 -9.37
C ASP A 88 14.48 1.65 -9.84
N LEU A 89 13.98 2.88 -9.66
CA LEU A 89 12.66 3.30 -10.12
C LEU A 89 12.74 3.80 -11.56
N LEU A 90 11.95 3.16 -12.43
CA LEU A 90 11.85 3.47 -13.84
C LEU A 90 10.45 3.97 -14.18
N VAL A 91 10.37 4.83 -15.20
CA VAL A 91 9.11 5.21 -15.85
C VAL A 91 9.14 4.81 -17.31
N VAL A 92 8.02 4.26 -17.76
CA VAL A 92 7.75 3.97 -19.17
C VAL A 92 6.61 4.89 -19.61
N PRO A 93 6.88 5.89 -20.45
CA PRO A 93 5.84 6.77 -20.99
C PRO A 93 4.77 5.97 -21.75
N ALA A 94 3.54 6.47 -21.77
CA ALA A 94 2.49 5.87 -22.58
C ALA A 94 2.89 5.83 -24.07
N GLY A 95 2.63 4.71 -24.73
CA GLY A 95 2.97 4.52 -26.15
C GLY A 95 4.47 4.34 -26.45
N ALA A 96 5.35 4.31 -25.44
CA ALA A 96 6.76 4.00 -25.64
C ALA A 96 6.94 2.53 -26.06
N ALA A 97 7.82 2.30 -27.05
CA ALA A 97 8.22 0.96 -27.45
C ALA A 97 8.88 0.21 -26.28
N ALA A 98 8.74 -1.11 -26.25
CA ALA A 98 9.37 -1.97 -25.23
C ALA A 98 10.88 -1.67 -25.14
N GLY A 99 11.38 -1.43 -23.92
CA GLY A 99 12.79 -1.09 -23.66
C GLY A 99 13.10 0.40 -23.51
N LYS A 100 12.17 1.32 -23.80
CA LYS A 100 12.34 2.76 -23.56
C LYS A 100 11.90 3.18 -22.16
N ALA A 101 12.61 2.69 -21.14
CA ALA A 101 12.40 3.08 -19.75
C ALA A 101 13.39 4.17 -19.33
N THR A 102 12.90 5.21 -18.66
CA THR A 102 13.74 6.28 -18.11
C THR A 102 13.96 6.07 -16.62
N LEU A 103 15.21 6.12 -16.17
CA LEU A 103 15.57 6.01 -14.75
C LEU A 103 15.25 7.30 -13.99
N LEU A 104 14.33 7.21 -13.03
CA LEU A 104 13.94 8.34 -12.17
C LEU A 104 14.79 8.40 -10.89
N ALA A 105 14.90 7.25 -10.23
CA ALA A 105 15.61 7.15 -8.95
C ALA A 105 16.43 5.87 -8.86
N PRO A 106 17.76 5.94 -8.99
CA PRO A 106 18.61 4.81 -8.66
C PRO A 106 18.61 4.52 -7.15
N ARG A 107 18.63 3.23 -6.79
CA ARG A 107 18.77 2.71 -5.41
C ARG A 107 17.83 3.36 -4.37
N ALA A 108 16.60 3.64 -4.76
CA ALA A 108 15.54 4.06 -3.85
C ALA A 108 15.32 3.01 -2.75
N LEU A 109 15.19 3.46 -1.49
CA LEU A 109 14.90 2.57 -0.37
C LEU A 109 13.41 2.25 -0.36
N VAL A 110 13.06 0.97 -0.29
CA VAL A 110 11.70 0.54 -0.02
C VAL A 110 11.39 0.74 1.46
N LEU A 111 10.45 1.62 1.77
CA LEU A 111 9.99 1.90 3.14
C LEU A 111 8.90 0.92 3.56
N ASP A 112 7.93 0.70 2.69
CA ASP A 112 6.76 -0.16 2.95
C ASP A 112 6.24 -0.72 1.63
N VAL A 113 5.59 -1.88 1.69
CA VAL A 113 4.90 -2.53 0.57
C VAL A 113 3.45 -2.72 0.96
N VAL A 114 2.57 -1.88 0.43
CA VAL A 114 1.15 -1.87 0.78
C VAL A 114 0.36 -2.67 -0.25
N GLY A 115 -0.50 -3.55 0.23
CA GLY A 115 -1.39 -4.37 -0.61
C GLY A 115 -0.78 -5.68 -1.11
N ALA A 116 0.45 -6.03 -0.70
CA ALA A 116 1.03 -7.34 -0.99
C ALA A 116 0.21 -8.51 -0.39
N ALA A 117 -0.56 -8.25 0.67
CA ALA A 117 -1.50 -9.20 1.27
C ALA A 117 -2.95 -8.71 1.11
N GLY A 118 -3.56 -8.98 -0.04
CA GLY A 118 -5.02 -8.98 -0.19
C GLY A 118 -5.74 -7.63 -0.03
N ALA A 119 -5.16 -6.52 -0.51
CA ALA A 119 -5.90 -5.25 -0.56
C ALA A 119 -7.17 -5.41 -1.43
N VAL A 120 -8.33 -5.30 -0.78
CA VAL A 120 -9.67 -5.46 -1.36
C VAL A 120 -9.95 -4.55 -2.57
N ASP A 121 -9.26 -3.41 -2.65
CA ASP A 121 -9.46 -2.40 -3.69
C ASP A 121 -8.44 -2.48 -4.85
N GLY A 122 -7.58 -3.52 -4.87
CA GLY A 122 -6.50 -3.64 -5.87
C GLY A 122 -5.46 -2.51 -5.82
N SER A 123 -5.57 -1.60 -4.84
CA SER A 123 -4.72 -0.43 -4.68
C SER A 123 -3.44 -0.80 -3.94
N SER A 124 -2.55 -1.49 -4.65
CA SER A 124 -1.23 -1.82 -4.14
C SER A 124 -0.25 -0.68 -4.45
N ALA A 125 0.57 -0.32 -3.48
CA ALA A 125 1.52 0.77 -3.60
C ALA A 125 2.85 0.42 -2.91
N LEU A 126 3.93 0.77 -3.59
CA LEU A 126 5.28 0.72 -3.05
C LEU A 126 5.61 2.09 -2.46
N TYR A 127 5.95 2.15 -1.18
CA TYR A 127 6.42 3.39 -0.56
C TYR A 127 7.94 3.45 -0.64
N LEU A 128 8.46 4.49 -1.29
CA LEU A 128 9.89 4.68 -1.52
C LEU A 128 10.40 5.91 -0.78
N ALA A 129 11.60 5.83 -0.22
CA ALA A 129 12.36 7.01 0.20
C ALA A 129 13.14 7.56 -0.99
N LEU A 130 12.75 8.74 -1.46
CA LEU A 130 13.37 9.44 -2.57
C LEU A 130 14.02 10.74 -2.11
N ARG A 131 15.04 11.22 -2.83
CA ARG A 131 15.50 12.61 -2.66
C ARG A 131 14.42 13.59 -3.12
N PRO A 132 14.36 14.83 -2.59
CA PRO A 132 13.33 15.80 -2.96
C PRO A 132 13.19 16.01 -4.47
N GLU A 133 14.30 16.08 -5.21
CA GLU A 133 14.32 16.28 -6.66
C GLU A 133 13.84 15.04 -7.43
N GLN A 134 14.07 13.85 -6.87
CA GLN A 134 13.55 12.59 -7.41
C GLN A 134 12.04 12.46 -7.15
N ALA A 135 11.58 12.86 -5.97
CA ALA A 135 10.18 12.89 -5.62
C ALA A 135 9.40 13.82 -6.54
N GLN A 136 9.88 15.07 -6.73
CA GLN A 136 9.27 16.04 -7.65
C GLN A 136 9.16 15.48 -9.09
N ARG A 137 10.21 14.85 -9.59
CA ARG A 137 10.17 14.20 -10.91
C ARG A 137 9.18 13.04 -10.97
N THR A 138 9.08 12.26 -9.89
CA THR A 138 8.18 11.09 -9.81
C THR A 138 6.71 11.52 -9.77
N VAL A 139 6.37 12.56 -9.01
CA VAL A 139 4.99 13.06 -8.93
C VAL A 139 4.57 13.89 -10.13
N GLY A 140 5.55 14.47 -10.85
CA GLY A 140 5.31 15.22 -12.09
C GLY A 140 5.16 14.33 -13.33
N VAL A 141 5.21 13.01 -13.18
CA VAL A 141 5.01 12.07 -14.28
C VAL A 141 3.53 12.10 -14.73
N PRO A 142 3.24 12.09 -16.05
CA PRO A 142 1.88 11.97 -16.56
C PRO A 142 1.15 10.72 -16.04
N ALA A 143 -0.15 10.85 -15.76
CA ALA A 143 -0.94 9.79 -15.11
C ALA A 143 -1.08 8.49 -15.93
N ASP A 144 -0.88 8.55 -17.24
CA ASP A 144 -0.90 7.41 -18.17
C ASP A 144 0.44 6.66 -18.26
N SER A 145 1.48 7.20 -17.65
CA SER A 145 2.79 6.56 -17.59
C SER A 145 2.79 5.40 -16.60
N ARG A 146 3.66 4.43 -16.87
CA ARG A 146 3.75 3.19 -16.10
C ARG A 146 5.05 3.16 -15.33
N PHE A 147 4.99 2.90 -14.03
CA PHE A 147 6.18 2.71 -13.21
C PHE A 147 6.60 1.24 -13.18
N ALA A 148 7.92 1.04 -13.23
CA ALA A 148 8.57 -0.25 -13.10
C ALA A 148 9.73 -0.14 -12.10
N VAL A 149 10.13 -1.27 -11.52
CA VAL A 149 11.26 -1.33 -10.60
C VAL A 149 12.21 -2.45 -10.99
N VAL A 150 13.50 -2.20 -10.82
CA VAL A 150 14.55 -3.23 -10.97
C VAL A 150 15.20 -3.44 -9.62
N VAL A 151 15.22 -4.69 -9.16
CA VAL A 151 15.91 -5.10 -7.93
C VAL A 151 17.35 -5.47 -8.29
N ARG A 152 18.32 -4.87 -7.60
CA ARG A 152 19.73 -5.27 -7.72
C ARG A 152 20.12 -6.06 -6.47
N GLY A 153 20.62 -7.28 -6.68
CA GLY A 153 21.23 -8.13 -5.65
C GLY A 153 22.63 -7.68 -5.28
#